data_AF-A0A399WDZ6-F1
#
_entry.id   AF-A0A399WDZ6-F1
#
_cell.length_a   1.000
_cell.length_b   1.000
_cell.length_c   1.000
_cell.angle_alpha   90.00
_cell.angle_beta   90.00
_cell.angle_gamma   90.00
#
_symmetry.space_group_name_H-M   'P 1'
#
loop_
_entity.id
_entity.type
_entity.pdbx_description
1 polymer ?
#
loop_
_entity_poly.entity_id
_entity_poly.type
_entity_poly.pdbx_seq_one_letter_code
_entity_poly.pdbx_strand_id
1 'polypeptide(L)'
;MQKDGAKASTVNQYCSVLRLILDMAVQERVVNSNPMQGVKRLKVDETRKRILTNEEIKRILDESVLPMGRERMAILIGMFTGLRLMDVMALKWSNIDFQNATLT
;
A
#
# COMPACT_ATOMS: atom_id res chain seq x y z
N MET A 1 27.04 -5.82 -6.86
CA MET A 1 27.34 -5.14 -5.59
C MET A 1 26.20 -4.19 -5.26
N GLN A 2 25.32 -4.54 -4.30
CA GLN A 2 24.44 -3.56 -3.66
C GLN A 2 25.30 -2.81 -2.64
N LYS A 3 25.95 -1.73 -3.07
CA LYS A 3 26.54 -0.75 -2.17
C LYS A 3 25.51 0.36 -2.05
N ASP A 4 24.72 0.27 -0.98
CA ASP A 4 23.85 1.27 -0.36
C ASP A 4 22.57 0.60 0.14
N GLY A 5 22.20 0.86 1.40
CA GLY A 5 21.19 0.12 2.17
C GLY A 5 19.73 0.23 1.72
N ALA A 6 19.45 0.66 0.48
CA ALA A 6 18.11 0.76 -0.06
C ALA A 6 17.62 -0.58 -0.63
N LYS A 7 16.34 -0.90 -0.42
CA LYS A 7 15.71 -2.10 -1.01
C LYS A 7 15.69 -1.98 -2.54
N ALA A 8 15.86 -3.11 -3.23
CA ALA A 8 15.80 -3.16 -4.70
C ALA A 8 14.50 -2.57 -5.28
N SER A 9 13.38 -2.75 -4.58
CA SER A 9 12.09 -2.14 -4.95
C SER A 9 12.13 -0.61 -4.89
N THR A 10 12.76 -0.04 -3.86
CA THR A 10 12.95 1.41 -3.73
C THR A 10 13.81 1.96 -4.87
N VAL A 11 14.93 1.30 -5.17
CA VAL A 11 15.80 1.69 -6.29
C VAL A 11 15.04 1.65 -7.61
N ASN A 12 14.28 0.57 -7.86
CA ASN A 12 13.46 0.45 -9.07
C ASN A 12 12.38 1.54 -9.18
N GLN A 13 11.80 1.95 -8.04
CA GLN A 13 10.85 3.06 -8.01
C GLN A 13 11.53 4.37 -8.41
N TYR A 14 12.71 4.66 -7.86
CA TYR A 14 13.50 5.85 -8.25
C TYR A 14 13.90 5.82 -9.72
N CYS A 15 14.39 4.68 -10.23
CA CYS A 15 14.68 4.53 -11.65
C CYS A 15 13.45 4.76 -12.54
N SER A 16 12.25 4.36 -12.08
CA SER A 16 11.01 4.56 -12.84
C SER A 16 10.61 6.03 -12.87
N VAL A 17 10.71 6.74 -11.74
CA VAL A 17 10.45 8.19 -11.68
C VAL A 17 11.46 8.96 -12.52
N LEU A 18 12.75 8.64 -12.42
CA LEU A 18 13.80 9.31 -13.18
C LEU A 18 13.64 9.07 -14.69
N ARG A 19 13.29 7.85 -15.09
CA ARG A 19 12.98 7.54 -16.49
C ARG A 19 11.85 8.41 -17.01
N LEU A 20 10.74 8.53 -16.25
CA LEU A 20 9.60 9.37 -16.62
C LEU A 20 9.98 10.84 -16.81
N ILE A 21 10.74 11.41 -15.87
CA ILE A 21 11.19 12.81 -15.95
C ILE A 21 12.06 13.04 -17.19
N LEU A 22 12.97 12.11 -17.50
CA LEU A 22 13.86 12.23 -18.64
C LEU A 22 13.16 11.96 -19.98
N ASP A 23 12.16 11.08 -20.01
CA ASP A 23 11.30 10.91 -21.19
C ASP A 23 10.55 12.21 -21.49
N MET A 24 10.01 12.88 -20.47
CA MET A 24 9.39 14.20 -20.61
C MET A 24 10.41 15.25 -21.09
N ALA A 25 11.63 15.25 -20.56
CA ALA A 25 12.68 16.16 -21.02
C ALA A 25 13.10 15.94 -22.49
N VAL A 26 13.04 14.69 -22.98
CA VAL A 26 13.24 14.39 -24.41
C VAL A 26 12.08 14.93 -25.24
N GLN A 27 10.84 14.73 -24.79
CA GLN A 27 9.64 15.25 -25.49
C GLN A 27 9.68 16.77 -25.64
N GLU A 28 10.09 17.47 -24.59
CA GLU A 28 10.28 18.91 -24.56
C GLU A 28 11.59 19.38 -25.24
N ARG A 29 12.35 18.46 -25.83
CA ARG A 29 13.63 18.72 -26.51
C ARG A 29 14.70 19.42 -25.65
N VAL A 30 14.60 19.27 -24.33
CA VAL A 30 15.61 19.75 -23.36
C VAL A 30 16.85 18.88 -23.42
N VAL A 31 16.67 17.57 -23.67
CA VAL A 31 17.75 16.61 -23.90
C VAL A 31 17.47 15.78 -25.15
N ASN A 32 18.53 15.32 -25.82
CA ASN A 32 18.40 14.59 -27.09
C ASN A 32 17.89 13.16 -26.93
N SER A 33 18.17 12.52 -25.79
CA SER A 33 17.80 11.14 -25.51
C SER A 33 17.73 10.87 -24.01
N ASN A 34 16.97 9.84 -23.63
CA ASN A 34 16.83 9.46 -22.23
C ASN A 34 17.93 8.46 -21.84
N PRO A 35 18.91 8.84 -20.98
CA PRO A 35 19.97 7.93 -20.55
C PRO A 35 19.47 6.72 -19.75
N MET A 36 18.23 6.76 -19.26
CA MET A 36 17.61 5.67 -18.51
C MET A 36 17.05 4.54 -19.38
N GLN A 37 16.99 4.67 -20.71
CA GLN A 37 16.41 3.65 -21.59
C GLN A 37 17.07 2.27 -21.46
N GLY A 38 18.40 2.22 -21.21
CA GLY A 38 19.15 0.98 -21.05
C GLY A 38 19.24 0.44 -19.62
N VAL A 39 18.72 1.16 -18.62
CA VAL A 39 18.85 0.77 -17.21
C VAL A 39 17.90 -0.39 -16.91
N LYS A 40 18.48 -1.54 -16.55
CA LYS A 40 17.74 -2.74 -16.17
C LYS A 40 17.22 -2.62 -14.75
N ARG A 41 15.99 -3.08 -14.52
CA ARG A 41 15.43 -3.20 -13.18
C ARG A 41 16.22 -4.22 -12.36
N LEU A 42 16.43 -3.90 -11.10
CA LEU A 42 16.98 -4.84 -10.12
C LEU A 42 15.95 -5.95 -9.87
N LYS A 43 16.44 -7.17 -9.64
CA LYS A 43 15.59 -8.26 -9.17
C LYS A 43 15.03 -7.89 -7.79
N VAL A 44 13.72 -7.96 -7.66
CA VAL A 44 13.02 -7.79 -6.38
C VAL A 44 12.50 -9.16 -6.01
N ASP A 45 12.94 -9.69 -4.87
CA ASP A 45 12.37 -10.92 -4.37
C ASP A 45 10.94 -10.66 -3.89
N GLU A 46 10.01 -11.48 -4.38
CA GLU A 46 8.62 -11.39 -3.95
C GLU A 46 8.53 -11.76 -2.47
N THR A 47 8.36 -10.76 -1.63
CA THR A 47 7.99 -11.01 -0.23
C THR A 47 6.50 -11.29 -0.21
N ARG A 48 6.11 -12.56 -0.08
CA ARG A 48 4.70 -12.89 0.18
C ARG A 48 4.29 -12.19 1.46
N LYS A 49 3.31 -11.30 1.37
CA LYS A 49 2.67 -10.73 2.56
C LYS A 49 1.94 -11.87 3.26
N ARG A 50 2.30 -12.14 4.51
CA ARG A 50 1.56 -13.07 5.35
C ARG A 50 0.12 -12.58 5.47
N ILE A 51 -0.82 -13.48 5.24
CA ILE A 51 -2.25 -13.26 5.48
C ILE A 51 -2.64 -13.95 6.79
N LEU A 52 -3.67 -13.42 7.44
CA LEU A 52 -4.21 -14.03 8.64
C LEU A 52 -4.90 -15.34 8.29
N THR A 53 -4.73 -16.35 9.14
CA THR A 53 -5.49 -17.60 9.04
C THR A 53 -6.88 -17.44 9.67
N ASN A 54 -7.80 -18.34 9.34
CA ASN A 54 -9.13 -18.36 9.97
C ASN A 54 -9.07 -18.51 11.50
N GLU A 55 -8.09 -19.24 12.02
CA GLU A 55 -7.88 -19.40 13.46
C GLU A 55 -7.41 -18.10 14.10
N GLU A 56 -6.52 -17.36 13.44
CA GLU A 56 -6.05 -16.06 13.90
C GLU A 56 -7.17 -15.02 13.88
N ILE A 57 -8.01 -15.02 12.83
CA ILE A 57 -9.20 -14.18 12.76
C ILE A 57 -10.13 -14.48 13.93
N LYS A 58 -10.41 -15.76 14.22
CA LYS A 58 -11.23 -16.16 15.37
C LYS A 58 -10.65 -15.68 16.70
N ARG A 59 -9.31 -15.73 16.87
CA ARG A 59 -8.64 -15.19 18.06
C ARG A 59 -8.78 -13.68 18.17
N ILE A 60 -8.70 -12.94 17.05
CA ILE A 60 -8.88 -11.47 17.05
C ILE A 60 -10.31 -11.07 17.41
N LEU A 61 -11.30 -11.91 17.12
CA LEU A 61 -12.69 -11.66 17.48
C LEU A 61 -12.97 -11.80 18.99
N ASP A 62 -12.11 -12.52 19.71
CA ASP A 62 -12.18 -12.69 21.16
C ASP A 62 -11.93 -11.36 21.88
N GLU A 63 -12.84 -10.98 22.77
CA GLU A 63 -12.79 -9.72 23.52
C GLU A 63 -11.59 -9.67 24.49
N SER A 64 -11.07 -10.82 24.93
CA SER A 64 -9.85 -10.88 25.73
C SER A 64 -8.60 -10.49 24.95
N VAL A 65 -8.61 -10.67 23.62
CA VAL A 65 -7.51 -10.32 22.71
C VAL A 65 -7.69 -8.92 22.15
N LEU A 66 -8.93 -8.57 21.78
CA LEU A 66 -9.27 -7.26 21.25
C LEU A 66 -10.47 -6.68 22.01
N PRO A 67 -10.20 -5.96 23.12
CA PRO A 67 -11.24 -5.40 23.99
C PRO A 67 -12.12 -4.38 23.26
N MET A 68 -13.31 -4.14 23.81
CA MET A 68 -14.22 -3.12 23.27
C MET A 68 -13.57 -1.74 23.29
N GLY A 69 -13.57 -1.08 22.13
CA GLY A 69 -12.88 0.17 21.93
C GLY A 69 -12.88 0.62 20.46
N ARG A 70 -12.27 1.78 20.21
CA ARG A 70 -12.18 2.35 18.86
C ARG A 70 -11.26 1.53 17.98
N GLU A 71 -10.20 0.97 18.56
CA GLU A 71 -9.23 0.10 17.92
C GLU A 71 -9.90 -1.18 17.41
N ARG A 72 -10.78 -1.77 18.23
CA ARG A 72 -11.58 -2.93 17.84
C ARG A 72 -12.43 -2.62 16.63
N MET A 73 -13.19 -1.52 16.69
CA MET A 73 -14.04 -1.10 15.57
C MET A 73 -13.22 -0.88 14.29
N ALA A 74 -12.08 -0.18 14.37
CA ALA A 74 -11.22 0.08 13.23
C ALA A 74 -10.64 -1.20 12.62
N ILE A 75 -10.16 -2.14 13.45
CA ILE A 75 -9.61 -3.42 12.99
C ILE A 75 -10.71 -4.26 12.33
N LEU A 76 -11.90 -4.37 12.93
CA LEU A 76 -12.98 -5.17 12.37
C LEU A 76 -13.52 -4.57 11.07
N ILE A 77 -13.69 -3.25 11.00
CA ILE A 77 -14.08 -2.59 9.75
C ILE A 77 -13.03 -2.87 8.67
N GLY A 78 -11.76 -2.59 8.92
CA GLY A 78 -10.69 -2.86 7.95
C GLY A 78 -10.61 -4.33 7.52
N MET A 79 -10.84 -5.27 8.44
CA MET A 79 -10.82 -6.70 8.18
C MET A 79 -11.99 -7.16 7.29
N PHE A 80 -13.21 -6.67 7.54
CA PHE A 80 -14.41 -7.18 6.86
C PHE A 80 -14.83 -6.34 5.64
N THR A 81 -14.38 -5.10 5.52
CA THR A 81 -14.71 -4.22 4.37
C THR A 81 -13.54 -4.00 3.43
N GLY A 82 -12.30 -4.32 3.86
CA GLY A 82 -11.10 -4.15 3.05
C GLY A 82 -10.69 -2.68 2.82
N LEU A 83 -11.23 -1.75 3.60
CA LEU A 83 -10.86 -0.33 3.54
C LEU A 83 -9.38 -0.12 3.85
N ARG A 84 -8.77 0.90 3.23
CA ARG A 84 -7.41 1.29 3.59
C ARG A 84 -7.42 1.89 4.99
N LEU A 85 -6.28 1.79 5.69
CA LEU A 85 -6.14 2.30 7.05
C LEU A 85 -6.58 3.77 7.18
N MET A 86 -6.19 4.62 6.23
CA MET A 86 -6.58 6.04 6.25
C MET A 86 -8.09 6.23 6.05
N ASP A 87 -8.74 5.41 5.23
CA ASP A 87 -10.19 5.47 5.01
C ASP A 87 -10.94 5.07 6.28
N VAL A 88 -10.48 4.01 6.96
CA VAL A 88 -11.03 3.59 8.26
C VAL A 88 -10.86 4.70 9.32
N MET A 89 -9.70 5.34 9.38
CA MET A 89 -9.41 6.40 10.35
C MET A 89 -10.19 7.68 10.08
N ALA A 90 -10.52 7.95 8.81
CA ALA A 90 -11.32 9.12 8.41
C ALA A 90 -12.84 8.89 8.50
N LEU A 91 -13.27 7.64 8.73
CA LEU A 91 -14.68 7.26 8.72
C LEU A 91 -15.47 7.98 9.82
N LYS A 92 -16.57 8.62 9.44
CA LYS A 92 -17.52 9.27 10.35
C LYS A 92 -18.84 8.50 10.38
N TRP A 93 -19.64 8.73 11.41
CA TRP A 93 -20.99 8.15 11.49
C TRP A 93 -21.89 8.54 10.30
N SER A 94 -21.69 9.72 9.72
CA SER A 94 -22.39 10.15 8.50
C SER A 94 -22.04 9.36 7.24
N ASN A 95 -20.94 8.61 7.27
CA ASN A 95 -20.48 7.76 6.18
C ASN A 95 -21.11 6.36 6.22
N ILE A 96 -21.92 6.05 7.24
CA ILE A 96 -22.51 4.72 7.45
C ILE A 96 -24.01 4.79 7.17
N ASP A 97 -24.43 4.10 6.11
CA ASP A 97 -25.83 3.89 5.80
C ASP A 97 -26.25 2.48 6.24
N PHE A 98 -26.93 2.41 7.38
CA PHE A 98 -27.43 1.16 7.94
C PHE A 98 -28.64 0.60 7.20
N GLN A 99 -29.38 1.41 6.42
CA GLN A 99 -30.53 0.93 5.65
C GLN A 99 -30.07 0.19 4.40
N ASN A 100 -29.05 0.74 3.74
CA ASN A 100 -28.50 0.18 2.50
C ASN A 100 -27.28 -0.71 2.73
N ALA A 101 -26.79 -0.82 3.97
CA ALA A 101 -25.58 -1.54 4.35
C ALA A 101 -24.34 -1.09 3.56
N THR A 102 -24.18 0.22 3.40
CA THR A 102 -23.08 0.83 2.62
C THR A 102 -22.23 1.78 3.47
N LEU A 103 -20.96 1.90 3.09
CA LEU A 103 -20.01 2.89 3.58
C LEU A 103 -19.71 3.89 2.46
N THR A 104 -19.86 5.19 2.69
CA THR A 104 -19.73 6.26 1.67
C THR A 104 -18.80 7.37 2.13
#